data_AF-A0A2U1P1K8-F1
#
_entry.id   AF-A0A2U1P1K8-F1
#
_cell.length_a   1.000
_cell.length_b   1.000
_cell.length_c   1.000
_cell.angle_alpha   90.00
_cell.angle_beta   90.00
_cell.angle_gamma   90.00
#
_symmetry.space_group_name_H-M   'P 1'
#
loop_
_entity.id
_entity.type
_entity.pdbx_description
1 polymer ?
#
loop_
_entity_poly.entity_id
_entity_poly.type
_entity_poly.pdbx_seq_one_letter_code
_entity_poly.pdbx_strand_id
1 'polypeptide(L)'
;MCCSEVLSQYSKRTREIAKGLLTGISSSLGIDQSDMKKDLKLESSLQIFSNGKYKSIEHRAVVNNAVTRMSVVMTQGPSLDAVVKPAHQLVDEEISPAAYVPMTYKQYLDLQQNNPIDGKKCLDRVRVHA
;
A
#
# COMPACT_ATOMS: atom_id res chain seq x y z
N MET A 1 -3.29 -16.60 -28.36
CA MET A 1 -2.54 -16.16 -27.15
C MET A 1 -3.39 -16.51 -25.94
N CYS A 2 -2.86 -17.23 -24.96
CA CYS A 2 -3.63 -17.64 -23.79
C CYS A 2 -3.87 -16.44 -22.84
N CYS A 3 -5.00 -16.41 -22.14
CA CYS A 3 -5.30 -15.37 -21.14
C CYS A 3 -4.19 -15.26 -20.08
N SER A 4 -3.60 -16.39 -19.68
CA SER A 4 -2.48 -16.42 -18.73
C SER A 4 -1.21 -15.74 -19.25
N GLU A 5 -0.94 -15.85 -20.55
CA GLU A 5 0.22 -15.23 -21.18
C GLU A 5 0.06 -13.71 -21.25
N VAL A 6 -1.12 -13.25 -21.66
CA VAL A 6 -1.47 -11.82 -21.70
C VAL A 6 -1.41 -11.23 -20.29
N LEU A 7 -2.00 -11.90 -19.30
CA LEU A 7 -2.01 -11.43 -17.91
C LEU A 7 -0.59 -11.40 -17.32
N SER A 8 0.26 -12.37 -17.66
CA SER A 8 1.67 -12.39 -17.26
C SER A 8 2.44 -11.20 -17.84
N GLN A 9 2.27 -10.92 -19.15
CA GLN A 9 2.90 -9.76 -19.78
C GLN A 9 2.40 -8.45 -19.17
N TYR A 10 1.09 -8.33 -18.95
CA TYR A 10 0.49 -7.17 -18.29
C TYR A 10 1.04 -6.97 -16.88
N SER A 11 1.11 -8.03 -16.08
CA SER A 11 1.67 -7.98 -14.72
C SER A 11 3.13 -7.50 -14.71
N LYS A 12 3.95 -7.97 -15.65
CA LYS A 12 5.36 -7.53 -15.77
C LYS A 12 5.43 -6.03 -16.07
N ARG A 13 4.66 -5.54 -17.05
CA ARG A 13 4.64 -4.12 -17.42
C ARG A 13 4.15 -3.23 -16.28
N THR A 14 3.07 -3.63 -15.61
CA THR A 14 2.52 -2.89 -14.45
C THR A 14 3.52 -2.82 -13.30
N ARG A 15 4.33 -3.88 -13.10
CA ARG A 15 5.39 -3.88 -12.07
C ARG A 15 6.47 -2.84 -12.36
N GLU A 16 6.88 -2.67 -13.61
CA GLU A 16 7.87 -1.66 -14.00
C GLU A 16 7.35 -0.23 -13.80
N ILE A 17 6.12 0.04 -14.22
CA ILE A 17 5.46 1.34 -13.95
C ILE A 17 5.40 1.61 -12.44
N ALA A 18 4.97 0.61 -11.66
CA ALA A 18 4.88 0.75 -10.22
C ALA A 18 6.25 0.95 -9.54
N LYS A 19 7.35 0.41 -10.09
CA LYS A 19 8.70 0.71 -9.61
C LYS A 19 9.09 2.16 -9.90
N GLY A 20 8.81 2.67 -11.10
CA GLY A 20 9.08 4.07 -11.44
C GLY A 20 8.31 5.06 -10.57
N LEU A 21 7.03 4.79 -10.29
CA LEU A 21 6.21 5.60 -9.39
C LEU A 21 6.76 5.61 -7.95
N LEU A 22 7.16 4.44 -7.44
CA LEU A 22 7.80 4.35 -6.13
C LEU A 22 9.06 5.20 -6.06
N THR A 23 9.92 5.15 -7.08
CA THR A 23 11.13 5.98 -7.14
C THR A 23 10.80 7.47 -7.00
N GLY A 24 9.77 7.95 -7.69
CA GLY A 24 9.31 9.34 -7.56
C GLY A 24 8.81 9.68 -6.14
N ILE A 25 8.03 8.78 -5.53
CA ILE A 25 7.53 8.95 -4.16
C ILE A 25 8.68 8.99 -3.15
N SER A 26 9.67 8.11 -3.28
CA SER A 26 10.87 8.08 -2.42
C SER A 26 11.60 9.40 -2.45
N SER A 27 11.87 9.90 -3.66
CA SER A 27 12.56 11.18 -3.86
C SER A 27 11.76 12.34 -3.26
N SER A 28 10.44 12.35 -3.44
CA SER A 28 9.56 13.36 -2.84
C SER A 28 9.54 13.32 -1.31
N LEU A 29 9.79 12.16 -0.69
CA LEU A 29 9.85 11.99 0.75
C LEU A 29 11.25 12.20 1.34
N GLY A 30 12.28 12.37 0.50
CA GLY A 30 13.67 12.44 0.94
C GLY A 30 14.21 11.11 1.50
N ILE A 31 13.63 9.98 1.10
CA ILE A 31 14.02 8.65 1.59
C ILE A 31 14.97 7.99 0.59
N ASP A 32 16.01 7.32 1.10
CA ASP A 32 16.92 6.52 0.30
C ASP A 32 16.20 5.34 -0.38
N GLN A 33 16.47 5.15 -1.67
CA GLN A 33 15.78 4.14 -2.50
C GLN A 33 16.07 2.70 -2.07
N SER A 34 17.14 2.46 -1.30
CA SER A 34 17.53 1.13 -0.81
C SER A 34 16.57 0.58 0.24
N ASP A 35 15.98 1.44 1.07
CA ASP A 35 15.02 1.06 2.11
C ASP A 35 13.65 0.72 1.53
N MET A 36 13.24 1.42 0.46
CA MET A 36 11.91 1.26 -0.13
C MET A 36 11.73 -0.06 -0.91
N LYS A 37 12.81 -0.67 -1.41
CA LYS A 37 12.74 -1.91 -2.20
C LYS A 37 12.36 -3.15 -1.38
N LYS A 38 12.46 -3.09 -0.04
CA LYS A 38 12.12 -4.21 0.86
C LYS A 38 10.72 -4.08 1.47
N ASP A 39 10.23 -2.86 1.66
CA ASP A 39 9.16 -2.62 2.65
C ASP A 39 7.84 -2.10 2.07
N LEU A 40 7.74 -1.79 0.78
CA LEU A 40 6.56 -1.05 0.31
C LEU A 40 5.95 -1.44 -1.02
N LYS A 41 4.68 -1.87 -0.97
CA LYS A 41 3.74 -1.58 -2.04
C LYS A 41 2.26 -1.68 -1.60
N LEU A 42 1.52 -0.68 -2.07
CA LEU A 42 0.07 -0.46 -2.12
C LEU A 42 -0.64 0.24 -0.95
N GLU A 43 -1.35 1.30 -1.36
CA GLU A 43 -2.42 2.07 -0.71
C GLU A 43 -2.23 2.29 0.79
N SER A 44 -2.59 1.32 1.60
CA SER A 44 -2.58 1.47 3.05
C SER A 44 -1.21 1.24 3.67
N SER A 45 -0.36 0.38 3.07
CA SER A 45 1.02 0.22 3.53
C SER A 45 1.83 1.49 3.24
N LEU A 46 1.55 2.18 2.12
CA LEU A 46 2.17 3.47 1.78
C LEU A 46 1.80 4.54 2.81
N GLN A 47 0.56 4.55 3.29
CA GLN A 47 0.16 5.45 4.37
C GLN A 47 0.93 5.19 5.66
N ILE A 48 1.11 3.92 6.04
CA ILE A 48 1.91 3.54 7.21
C ILE A 48 3.36 4.01 7.05
N PHE A 49 3.99 3.65 5.93
CA PHE A 49 5.40 3.96 5.65
C PHE A 49 5.70 5.44 5.56
N SER A 50 4.81 6.21 4.94
CA SER A 50 4.97 7.67 4.82
C SER A 50 4.66 8.42 6.12
N ASN A 51 4.49 7.71 7.24
CA ASN A 51 4.02 8.24 8.52
C ASN A 51 2.73 9.09 8.35
N GLY A 52 1.85 8.67 7.43
CA GLY A 52 0.60 9.35 7.14
C GLY A 52 0.68 10.55 6.20
N LYS A 53 1.85 10.89 5.62
CA LYS A 53 1.98 11.97 4.63
C LYS A 53 1.21 11.67 3.34
N TYR A 54 1.25 10.42 2.87
CA TYR A 54 0.38 9.94 1.80
C TYR A 54 -0.84 9.25 2.41
N LYS A 55 -2.04 9.67 2.02
CA LYS A 55 -3.29 9.05 2.47
C LYS A 55 -3.74 8.00 1.47
N SER A 56 -4.01 6.79 1.94
CA SER A 56 -4.86 5.85 1.19
C SER A 56 -6.25 6.46 1.09
N ILE A 57 -7.00 6.21 0.01
CA ILE A 57 -8.37 6.74 -0.20
C ILE A 57 -9.38 5.60 -0.39
N GLU A 58 -10.60 5.77 0.12
CA GLU A 58 -11.66 4.79 -0.13
C GLU A 58 -12.22 5.02 -1.53
N HIS A 59 -12.38 3.93 -2.28
CA HIS A 59 -12.93 3.97 -3.62
C HIS A 59 -14.02 2.90 -3.75
N ARG A 60 -15.04 3.18 -4.58
CA ARG A 60 -16.18 2.31 -4.81
C ARG A 60 -16.47 2.18 -6.29
N ALA A 61 -16.73 0.97 -6.76
CA ALA A 61 -17.31 0.73 -8.08
C ALA A 61 -18.85 0.79 -7.99
N VAL A 62 -19.49 1.47 -8.94
CA VAL A 62 -20.95 1.60 -9.01
C VAL A 62 -21.48 0.85 -10.23
N VAL A 63 -22.59 0.13 -10.06
CA VAL A 63 -23.24 -0.63 -11.14
C VAL A 63 -24.11 0.28 -12.01
N ASN A 64 -24.32 -0.12 -13.27
CA ASN A 64 -25.25 0.54 -14.17
C ASN A 64 -25.95 -0.50 -15.06
N ASN A 65 -27.05 -0.10 -15.70
CA ASN A 65 -27.85 -0.97 -16.58
C ASN A 65 -27.56 -0.76 -18.07
N ALA A 66 -26.59 0.10 -18.42
CA ALA A 66 -26.30 0.47 -19.80
C ALA A 66 -25.26 -0.45 -20.44
N VAL A 67 -24.12 -0.67 -19.76
CA VAL A 67 -22.99 -1.43 -20.31
C VAL A 67 -22.29 -2.24 -19.23
N THR A 68 -21.99 -3.50 -19.55
CA THR A 68 -21.17 -4.37 -18.71
C THR A 68 -19.75 -3.82 -18.59
N ARG A 69 -19.28 -3.62 -17.35
CA ARG A 69 -17.90 -3.17 -17.06
C ARG A 69 -17.09 -4.31 -16.44
N MET A 70 -15.93 -4.59 -17.03
CA MET A 70 -14.91 -5.47 -16.44
C MET A 70 -13.68 -4.64 -16.06
N SER A 71 -13.07 -4.95 -14.91
CA SER A 71 -11.82 -4.32 -14.47
C SER A 71 -10.89 -5.34 -13.83
N VAL A 72 -9.58 -5.19 -14.07
CA VAL A 72 -8.54 -6.02 -13.48
C VAL A 72 -7.70 -5.14 -12.55
N VAL A 73 -7.66 -5.49 -11.27
CA VAL A 73 -6.87 -4.75 -10.27
C VAL A 73 -5.56 -5.52 -10.03
N MET A 74 -4.43 -4.83 -10.22
CA MET A 74 -3.12 -5.35 -9.89
C MET A 74 -2.63 -4.74 -8.58
N THR A 75 -2.76 -5.49 -7.50
CA THR A 75 -2.15 -5.13 -6.23
C THR A 75 -0.65 -5.45 -6.29
N GLN A 76 0.14 -4.72 -5.53
CA GLN A 76 1.53 -5.05 -5.27
C GLN A 76 1.70 -4.99 -3.76
N GLY A 77 2.62 -5.77 -3.18
CA GLY A 77 2.87 -5.74 -1.75
C GLY A 77 4.33 -6.07 -1.46
N PRO A 78 4.83 -5.77 -0.25
CA PRO A 78 6.08 -6.37 0.22
C PRO A 78 5.88 -7.88 0.45
N SER A 79 6.94 -8.58 0.87
CA SER A 79 6.81 -9.96 1.34
C SER A 79 5.81 -10.04 2.50
N LEU A 80 5.11 -11.16 2.64
CA LEU A 80 4.18 -11.39 3.76
C LEU A 80 4.88 -11.26 5.13
N ASP A 81 6.15 -11.64 5.19
CA ASP A 81 6.96 -11.59 6.41
C ASP A 81 7.66 -10.23 6.62
N ALA A 82 7.55 -9.30 5.65
CA ALA A 82 8.12 -7.98 5.79
C ALA A 82 7.39 -7.18 6.87
N VAL A 83 8.14 -6.42 7.66
CA VAL A 83 7.57 -5.55 8.70
C VAL A 83 7.19 -4.22 8.09
N VAL A 84 5.89 -3.92 8.07
CA VAL A 84 5.38 -2.60 7.71
C VAL A 84 5.44 -1.68 8.93
N LYS A 85 6.09 -0.53 8.77
CA LYS A 85 6.26 0.50 9.80
C LYS A 85 6.53 1.86 9.14
N PRO A 86 6.36 2.99 9.86
CA PRO A 86 6.83 4.28 9.40
C PRO A 86 8.32 4.24 9.04
N ALA A 87 8.68 4.86 7.92
CA ALA A 87 10.08 5.00 7.52
C ALA A 87 10.83 5.79 8.60
N HIS A 88 11.99 5.29 9.02
CA HIS A 88 12.73 5.89 10.13
C HIS A 88 13.14 7.34 9.84
N GLN A 89 13.40 7.67 8.56
CA GLN A 89 13.70 9.04 8.13
C GLN A 89 12.50 10.01 8.25
N LEU A 90 11.30 9.49 8.48
CA LEU A 90 10.06 10.27 8.64
C LEU A 90 9.52 10.24 10.08
N VAL A 91 10.27 9.66 11.01
CA VAL A 91 9.91 9.58 12.43
C VAL A 91 10.93 10.36 13.24
N ASP A 92 10.42 11.22 14.10
CA ASP A 92 11.18 12.01 15.07
C ASP A 92 10.37 12.08 16.37
N GLU A 93 10.98 11.77 17.53
CA GLU A 93 10.24 11.64 18.79
C GLU A 93 9.59 12.94 19.28
N GLU A 94 10.16 14.09 18.92
CA GLU A 94 9.68 15.41 19.38
C GLU A 94 8.79 16.09 18.33
N ILE A 95 9.12 15.95 17.05
CA ILE A 95 8.51 16.72 15.95
C ILE A 95 7.50 15.89 15.15
N SER A 96 7.75 14.59 14.97
CA SER A 96 6.91 13.72 14.13
C SER A 96 6.94 12.27 14.62
N PRO A 97 6.27 11.95 15.75
CA PRO A 97 6.32 10.61 16.33
C PRO A 97 5.72 9.57 15.39
N ALA A 98 6.07 8.30 15.62
CA ALA A 98 5.56 7.19 14.83
C ALA A 98 4.03 7.08 14.98
N ALA A 99 3.30 7.34 13.88
CA ALA A 99 1.84 7.34 13.91
C ALA A 99 1.23 5.93 13.85
N TYR A 100 2.01 4.90 13.50
CA TYR A 100 1.52 3.54 13.25
C TYR A 100 2.39 2.47 13.94
N VAL A 101 1.73 1.43 14.44
CA VAL A 101 2.36 0.29 15.11
C VAL A 101 3.04 -0.61 14.08
N PRO A 102 4.32 -1.00 14.28
CA PRO A 102 5.00 -1.97 13.42
C PRO A 102 4.32 -3.35 13.47
N MET A 103 4.14 -3.98 12.31
CA MET A 103 3.62 -5.36 12.21
C MET A 103 4.05 -6.02 10.90
N THR A 104 3.90 -7.33 10.78
CA THR A 104 4.12 -8.01 9.51
C THR A 104 3.04 -7.65 8.49
N TYR A 105 3.39 -7.67 7.20
CA TYR A 105 2.43 -7.41 6.13
C TYR A 105 1.31 -8.46 6.12
N LYS A 106 1.60 -9.71 6.48
CA LYS A 106 0.60 -10.75 6.68
C LYS A 106 -0.44 -10.36 7.74
N GLN A 107 0.01 -9.98 8.93
CA GLN A 107 -0.90 -9.52 10.01
C GLN A 107 -1.75 -8.34 9.54
N TYR A 108 -1.15 -7.42 8.81
CA TYR A 108 -1.85 -6.28 8.23
C TYR A 108 -2.97 -6.71 7.25
N LEU A 109 -2.68 -7.63 6.33
CA LEU A 109 -3.67 -8.16 5.40
C LEU A 109 -4.78 -8.93 6.12
N ASP A 110 -4.44 -9.73 7.12
CA ASP A 110 -5.41 -10.47 7.93
C ASP A 110 -6.35 -9.49 8.67
N LEU A 111 -5.83 -8.38 9.19
CA LEU A 111 -6.66 -7.33 9.79
C LEU A 111 -7.59 -6.66 8.77
N GLN A 112 -7.12 -6.41 7.54
CA GLN A 112 -7.97 -5.85 6.50
C GLN A 112 -9.08 -6.81 6.08
N GLN A 113 -8.76 -8.09 5.86
CA GLN A 113 -9.70 -9.08 5.31
C GLN A 113 -10.75 -9.53 6.32
N ASN A 114 -10.39 -9.63 7.61
CA ASN A 114 -11.30 -10.10 8.65
C ASN A 114 -12.28 -9.01 9.15
N ASN A 115 -12.20 -7.78 8.65
CA ASN A 115 -13.05 -6.66 9.08
C ASN A 115 -13.76 -5.98 7.89
N PRO A 116 -14.53 -6.71 7.06
CA PRO A 116 -15.09 -6.19 5.80
C PRO A 116 -16.12 -5.07 5.99
N ILE A 117 -16.73 -4.96 7.16
CA ILE A 117 -17.75 -3.96 7.50
C ILE A 117 -17.12 -2.59 7.81
N ASP A 118 -15.83 -2.58 8.14
CA ASP A 118 -15.16 -1.46 8.77
C ASP A 118 -14.35 -0.59 7.79
N GLY A 119 -14.31 -0.94 6.50
CA GLY A 119 -13.62 -0.17 5.47
C GLY A 119 -12.19 0.21 5.91
N LYS A 120 -11.86 1.50 5.87
CA LYS A 120 -10.56 2.02 6.33
C LYS A 120 -10.33 2.06 7.84
N LYS A 121 -11.27 1.70 8.70
CA LYS A 121 -11.02 1.65 10.15
C LYS A 121 -9.89 0.68 10.52
N CYS A 122 -9.50 -0.23 9.62
CA CYS A 122 -8.29 -1.03 9.78
C CYS A 122 -7.02 -0.18 9.97
N LEU A 123 -6.92 0.99 9.31
CA LEU A 123 -5.77 1.89 9.49
C LEU A 123 -5.83 2.63 10.84
N ASP A 124 -7.03 2.93 11.33
CA ASP A 124 -7.19 3.55 12.65
C ASP A 124 -6.85 2.58 13.78
N ARG A 125 -7.13 1.28 13.61
CA ARG A 125 -6.75 0.22 14.57
C ARG A 125 -5.26 0.07 14.78
N VAL A 126 -4.45 0.47 13.80
CA VAL A 126 -2.99 0.34 13.84
C VAL A 126 -2.30 1.67 14.12
N ARG A 127 -3.06 2.72 14.47
CA ARG A 127 -2.50 3.99 14.94
C ARG A 127 -2.05 3.90 16.39
N VAL A 128 -0.96 4.60 16.71
CA VAL A 128 -0.40 4.70 18.07
C VAL A 128 -1.18 5.70 18.93
N HIS A 129 -1.66 6.79 18.31
CA HIS A 129 -2.50 7.80 18.96
C HIS A 129 -3.85 7.84 18.23
N ALA A 130 -4.90 7.40 18.93
CA ALA A 130 -6.29 7.40 18.46
C ALA A 130 -7.05 8.62 19.00
#